data_AF-A0A3N1MD08-F1
#
_entry.id   AF-A0A3N1MD08-F1
#
_cell.length_a   1.000
_cell.length_b   1.000
_cell.length_c   1.000
_cell.angle_alpha   90.00
_cell.angle_beta   90.00
_cell.angle_gamma   90.00
#
_symmetry.space_group_name_H-M   'P 1'
#
loop_
_entity.id
_entity.type
_entity.pdbx_description
1 polymer ?
#
loop_
_entity_poly.entity_id
_entity_poly.type
_entity_poly.pdbx_seq_one_letter_code
_entity_poly.pdbx_strand_id
1 'polypeptide(L)'
;MPAARFRLVLAADGRRGGGRPVTLTALRGAVDATGPPPSPWVGYRRQPGESETSETATGRRRTFGEDATVAVETATWRLAGAEWRQRRIVLEGKVGSDSRLVTCAEALARSLPLRLTVDEAAAWRLAPDRPDAVRVVADDPGSAETAGAAFRLVGRAALRQVLGNLELASIANAPETIHQLRVGLRRLRAALQLFSDCLDEPARRAMGARLKAIDGPFAHLRDLDAFIDETLLPAVDATGSSDLAALLATARQARESADAGIAQALHDPQLNLAMLALVDWLEFGTAPCDGRGADQPVERFARRVLRRRRRQLFRSFDAAPPRTAEDWHRVRILAKKLRYATDAFAPLYARATTRPFRRALQEVQDSLGRYNDAAVADRLAAGLGQPTAAAMVAGWTARQRVEQVRRFGRAWKSLRKCPTFWQRD
;
A
#
# COMPACT_ATOMS: atom_id res chain seq x y z
N MET A 1 21.42 21.78 -15.11
CA MET A 1 20.23 20.94 -15.27
C MET A 1 19.07 21.61 -14.54
N PRO A 2 17.86 21.68 -15.11
CA PRO A 2 16.72 22.22 -14.37
C PRO A 2 16.53 21.41 -13.09
N ALA A 3 16.35 22.09 -11.95
CA ALA A 3 16.12 21.41 -10.68
C ALA A 3 14.87 20.54 -10.78
N ALA A 4 14.92 19.33 -10.25
CA ALA A 4 13.75 18.45 -10.22
C ALA A 4 12.58 19.16 -9.51
N ARG A 5 11.40 19.17 -10.12
CA ARG A 5 10.17 19.76 -9.56
C ARG A 5 9.18 18.65 -9.21
N PHE A 6 8.35 18.90 -8.20
CA PHE A 6 7.24 18.04 -7.84
C PHE A 6 5.90 18.71 -8.18
N ARG A 7 4.85 17.90 -8.32
CA ARG A 7 3.47 18.33 -8.53
C ARG A 7 2.54 17.46 -7.67
N LEU A 8 1.78 18.08 -6.78
CA LEU A 8 0.72 17.43 -6.00
C LEU A 8 -0.63 17.95 -6.45
N VAL A 9 -1.56 17.04 -6.70
CA VAL A 9 -2.91 17.39 -7.13
C VAL A 9 -3.89 16.88 -6.09
N LEU A 10 -4.56 17.83 -5.42
CA LEU A 10 -5.67 17.58 -4.52
C LEU A 10 -6.95 17.90 -5.25
N ALA A 11 -7.76 16.90 -5.54
CA ALA A 11 -8.97 17.09 -6.32
C ALA A 11 -10.23 16.80 -5.51
N ALA A 12 -11.25 17.62 -5.72
CA ALA A 12 -12.60 17.28 -5.30
C ALA A 12 -13.14 16.20 -6.25
N ASP A 13 -14.04 15.35 -5.76
CA ASP A 13 -14.75 14.42 -6.62
C ASP A 13 -15.44 15.21 -7.74
N GLY A 14 -15.09 14.90 -8.99
CA GLY A 14 -15.79 15.46 -10.14
C GLY A 14 -17.20 14.89 -10.20
N ARG A 15 -18.18 15.70 -10.56
CA ARG A 15 -19.59 15.29 -10.49
C ARG A 15 -20.03 14.51 -11.72
N ARG A 16 -20.72 13.40 -11.48
CA ARG A 16 -22.11 13.17 -11.95
C ARG A 16 -23.03 13.13 -10.71
N GLY A 17 -23.54 14.29 -10.27
CA GLY A 17 -24.60 14.42 -9.23
C GLY A 17 -24.16 14.48 -7.74
N GLY A 18 -24.95 15.19 -6.91
CA GLY A 18 -25.05 14.90 -5.46
C GLY A 18 -24.60 15.95 -4.44
N GLY A 19 -23.35 15.88 -3.97
CA GLY A 19 -22.90 16.61 -2.76
C GLY A 19 -22.63 18.10 -2.98
N ARG A 20 -22.81 18.97 -1.96
CA ARG A 20 -22.53 20.43 -2.05
C ARG A 20 -21.14 20.66 -2.68
N PRO A 21 -21.05 21.42 -3.79
CA PRO A 21 -19.83 21.48 -4.56
C PRO A 21 -18.82 22.37 -3.83
N VAL A 22 -17.60 21.86 -3.62
CA VAL A 22 -16.49 22.69 -3.12
C VAL A 22 -16.24 23.82 -4.13
N THR A 23 -16.43 25.06 -3.73
CA THR A 23 -16.29 26.23 -4.62
C THR A 23 -14.83 26.65 -4.73
N LEU A 24 -14.44 27.28 -5.84
CA LEU A 24 -13.11 27.89 -5.96
C LEU A 24 -12.88 28.96 -4.88
N THR A 25 -13.94 29.60 -4.38
CA THR A 25 -13.86 30.54 -3.25
C THR A 25 -13.54 29.83 -1.95
N ALA A 26 -14.19 28.70 -1.65
CA ALA A 26 -13.87 27.89 -0.47
C ALA A 26 -12.44 27.34 -0.52
N LEU A 27 -11.99 26.87 -1.69
CA LEU A 27 -10.61 26.41 -1.89
C LEU A 27 -9.59 27.53 -1.65
N ARG A 28 -9.83 28.72 -2.20
CA ARG A 28 -8.95 29.88 -2.00
C ARG A 28 -8.91 30.32 -0.53
N GLY A 29 -10.07 30.44 0.12
CA GLY A 29 -10.13 30.80 1.55
C GLY A 29 -9.40 29.80 2.45
N ALA A 30 -9.45 28.51 2.12
CA ALA A 30 -8.71 27.48 2.84
C ALA A 30 -7.18 27.59 2.61
N VAL A 31 -6.74 27.93 1.40
CA VAL A 31 -5.31 28.23 1.13
C VAL A 31 -4.88 29.49 1.89
N ASP A 32 -5.70 30.53 1.89
CA ASP A 32 -5.44 31.81 2.58
C ASP A 32 -5.28 31.61 4.11
N ALA A 33 -6.05 30.69 4.71
CA ALA A 33 -6.00 30.41 6.14
C ALA A 33 -4.81 29.54 6.59
N THR A 34 -4.11 28.87 5.66
CA THR A 34 -3.16 27.79 5.98
C THR A 34 -1.71 28.09 5.61
N GLY A 35 -1.42 29.24 4.98
CA GLY A 35 -0.09 29.61 4.50
C GLY A 35 0.45 30.94 5.07
N PRO A 36 1.77 31.20 4.94
CA PRO A 36 2.34 32.53 5.19
C PRO A 36 1.78 33.56 4.18
N PRO A 37 1.74 34.87 4.50
CA PRO A 37 1.06 35.88 3.67
C PRO A 37 1.74 36.02 2.30
N PRO A 38 1.10 35.67 1.17
CA PRO A 38 1.76 35.65 -0.12
C PRO A 38 1.19 36.68 -1.10
N SER A 39 1.84 36.76 -2.27
CA SER A 39 1.49 37.56 -3.45
C SER A 39 0.01 37.44 -3.87
N PRO A 40 -0.54 38.44 -4.59
CA PRO A 40 -1.94 38.43 -5.03
C PRO A 40 -2.25 37.23 -5.95
N TRP A 41 -3.51 36.76 -5.93
CA TRP A 41 -3.95 35.70 -6.84
C TRP A 41 -3.88 36.18 -8.29
N VAL A 42 -3.14 35.47 -9.14
CA VAL A 42 -3.02 35.77 -10.58
C VAL A 42 -3.83 34.78 -11.39
N GLY A 43 -4.67 35.26 -12.31
CA GLY A 43 -5.42 34.40 -13.22
C GLY A 43 -4.51 33.71 -14.24
N TYR A 44 -4.80 32.45 -14.58
CA TYR A 44 -4.02 31.73 -15.58
C TYR A 44 -4.89 30.74 -16.38
N ARG A 45 -4.44 30.45 -17.62
CA ARG A 45 -5.05 29.45 -18.52
C ARG A 45 -3.94 28.54 -19.05
N ARG A 46 -4.08 27.22 -18.85
CA ARG A 46 -3.25 26.19 -19.49
C ARG A 46 -3.97 25.73 -20.76
N GLN A 47 -3.32 25.88 -21.92
CA GLN A 47 -3.81 25.40 -23.20
C GLN A 47 -3.44 23.93 -23.41
N PRO A 48 -4.20 23.18 -24.23
CA PRO A 48 -3.94 21.75 -24.44
C PRO A 48 -2.65 21.54 -25.24
N GLY A 49 -1.94 20.45 -24.94
CA GLY A 49 -0.91 19.93 -25.83
C GLY A 49 -1.54 19.20 -27.04
N GLU A 50 -0.75 18.93 -28.08
CA GLU A 50 -1.15 18.24 -29.33
C GLU A 50 -1.38 16.73 -29.13
N SER A 51 -2.25 16.34 -28.19
CA SER A 51 -2.57 14.95 -27.86
C SER A 51 -4.06 14.65 -28.03
N GLU A 52 -4.41 13.39 -28.32
CA GLU A 52 -5.81 12.90 -28.45
C GLU A 52 -6.68 13.19 -27.22
N THR A 53 -6.05 13.32 -26.04
CA THR A 53 -6.66 13.89 -24.85
C THR A 53 -6.24 15.35 -24.72
N SER A 54 -7.21 16.26 -24.76
CA SER A 54 -6.95 17.70 -24.55
C SER A 54 -7.30 18.09 -23.11
N GLU A 55 -6.30 18.53 -22.35
CA GLU A 55 -6.47 19.12 -21.00
C GLU A 55 -6.48 20.64 -21.12
N THR A 56 -7.52 21.28 -20.57
CA THR A 56 -7.54 22.72 -20.36
C THR A 56 -7.74 23.02 -18.89
N ALA A 57 -6.95 23.93 -18.34
CA ALA A 57 -7.10 24.35 -16.95
C ALA A 57 -7.27 25.87 -16.89
N THR A 58 -8.26 26.32 -16.12
CA THR A 58 -8.49 27.73 -15.84
C THR A 58 -8.61 27.93 -14.34
N GLY A 59 -7.92 28.94 -13.82
CA GLY A 59 -7.89 29.13 -12.38
C GLY A 59 -7.13 30.35 -11.95
N ARG A 60 -6.83 30.41 -10.66
CA ARG A 60 -5.92 31.39 -10.09
C ARG A 60 -4.74 30.66 -9.45
N ARG A 61 -3.56 31.23 -9.57
CA ARG A 61 -2.33 30.74 -8.94
C ARG A 61 -1.70 31.80 -8.06
N ARG A 62 -0.91 31.37 -7.08
CA ARG A 62 -0.05 32.19 -6.25
C ARG A 62 1.30 31.53 -6.08
N THR A 63 2.31 32.34 -5.82
CA THR A 63 3.69 31.89 -5.55
C THR A 63 4.04 32.07 -4.09
N PHE A 64 4.79 31.13 -3.55
CA PHE A 64 5.33 31.12 -2.19
C PHE A 64 6.85 31.01 -2.28
N GLY A 65 7.58 31.93 -1.64
CA GLY A 65 9.04 31.98 -1.77
C GLY A 65 9.49 32.11 -3.23
N GLU A 66 10.68 31.59 -3.55
CA GLU A 66 11.27 31.70 -4.88
C GLU A 66 10.75 30.65 -5.88
N ASP A 67 10.33 29.46 -5.41
CA ASP A 67 10.15 28.29 -6.30
C ASP A 67 8.83 27.51 -6.15
N ALA A 68 7.97 27.85 -5.18
CA ALA A 68 6.74 27.13 -4.89
C ALA A 68 5.48 27.87 -5.41
N THR A 69 4.51 27.12 -5.91
CA THR A 69 3.23 27.67 -6.40
C THR A 69 2.05 26.83 -5.94
N VAL A 70 0.93 27.50 -5.66
CA VAL A 70 -0.37 26.85 -5.44
C VAL A 70 -1.36 27.43 -6.44
N ALA A 71 -1.99 26.56 -7.21
CA ALA A 71 -3.05 26.90 -8.14
C ALA A 71 -4.39 26.28 -7.70
N VAL A 72 -5.43 27.09 -7.71
CA VAL A 72 -6.82 26.66 -7.52
C VAL A 72 -7.52 26.79 -8.86
N GLU A 73 -7.92 25.66 -9.43
CA GLU A 73 -8.34 25.61 -10.83
C GLU A 73 -9.48 24.64 -11.09
N THR A 74 -10.16 24.87 -12.21
CA THR A 74 -11.04 23.91 -12.85
C THR A 74 -10.31 23.37 -14.08
N ALA A 75 -10.00 22.08 -14.05
CA ALA A 75 -9.44 21.36 -15.18
C ALA A 75 -10.57 20.64 -15.91
N THR A 76 -10.54 20.71 -17.24
CA THR A 76 -11.49 20.09 -18.16
C THR A 76 -10.72 19.25 -19.16
N TRP A 77 -11.03 17.96 -19.20
CA TRP A 77 -10.47 17.01 -20.16
C TRP A 77 -11.53 16.59 -21.15
N ARG A 78 -11.13 16.43 -22.42
CA ARG A 78 -11.98 15.92 -23.48
C ARG A 78 -11.27 14.78 -24.21
N LEU A 79 -12.01 13.70 -24.44
CA LEU A 79 -11.58 12.53 -25.19
C LEU A 79 -12.79 11.94 -25.92
N ALA A 80 -12.69 11.75 -27.24
CA ALA A 80 -13.71 11.08 -28.06
C ALA A 80 -15.18 11.53 -27.79
N GLY A 81 -15.41 12.83 -27.61
CA GLY A 81 -16.74 13.40 -27.34
C GLY A 81 -17.19 13.35 -25.87
N ALA A 82 -16.48 12.62 -25.00
CA ALA A 82 -16.68 12.65 -23.56
C ALA A 82 -15.93 13.83 -22.92
N GLU A 83 -16.52 14.43 -21.88
CA GLU A 83 -15.94 15.54 -21.13
C GLU A 83 -15.94 15.24 -19.63
N TRP A 84 -14.81 15.50 -18.97
CA TRP A 84 -14.67 15.40 -17.53
C TRP A 84 -14.20 16.74 -16.97
N ARG A 85 -14.86 17.23 -15.93
CA ARG A 85 -14.48 18.46 -15.23
C ARG A 85 -14.20 18.18 -13.77
N GLN A 86 -13.08 18.71 -13.29
CA GLN A 86 -12.67 18.55 -11.91
C GLN A 86 -12.13 19.86 -11.34
N ARG A 87 -12.52 20.16 -10.09
CA ARG A 87 -11.93 21.24 -9.32
C ARG A 87 -10.77 20.67 -8.52
N ARG A 88 -9.60 21.29 -8.63
CA ARG A 88 -8.38 20.81 -7.99
C ARG A 88 -7.53 21.96 -7.45
N ILE A 89 -6.72 21.61 -6.46
CA ILE A 89 -5.58 22.40 -6.00
C ILE A 89 -4.33 21.70 -6.52
N VAL A 90 -3.51 22.44 -7.24
CA VAL A 90 -2.22 21.99 -7.73
C VAL A 90 -1.13 22.70 -6.95
N LEU A 91 -0.29 21.93 -6.26
CA LEU A 91 0.87 22.43 -5.55
C LEU A 91 2.12 22.00 -6.32
N GLU A 92 2.91 22.96 -6.80
CA GLU A 92 4.15 22.70 -7.54
C GLU A 92 5.32 23.38 -6.83
N GLY A 93 6.46 22.70 -6.73
CA GLY A 93 7.65 23.27 -6.10
C GLY A 93 8.92 22.53 -6.50
N LYS A 94 10.06 22.96 -5.97
CA LYS A 94 11.34 22.28 -6.16
C LYS A 94 11.46 21.10 -5.21
N VAL A 95 12.01 19.98 -5.67
CA VAL A 95 12.26 18.82 -4.80
C VAL A 95 13.23 19.23 -3.69
N GLY A 96 12.88 18.93 -2.44
CA GLY A 96 13.67 19.32 -1.26
C GLY A 96 13.51 20.77 -0.81
N SER A 97 12.67 21.60 -1.47
CA SER A 97 12.31 22.93 -0.95
C SER A 97 11.08 22.85 -0.05
N ASP A 98 11.16 23.47 1.14
CA ASP A 98 10.13 23.77 2.14
C ASP A 98 8.90 22.83 2.22
N SER A 99 8.83 22.05 3.31
CA SER A 99 7.67 21.21 3.73
C SER A 99 6.34 21.96 3.91
N ARG A 100 6.37 23.29 3.79
CA ARG A 100 5.20 24.17 3.93
C ARG A 100 4.11 23.86 2.91
N LEU A 101 4.46 23.43 1.69
CA LEU A 101 3.46 23.04 0.69
C LEU A 101 2.70 21.77 1.12
N VAL A 102 3.36 20.81 1.75
CA VAL A 102 2.67 19.62 2.26
C VAL A 102 1.88 19.94 3.51
N THR A 103 2.39 20.80 4.40
CA THR A 103 1.62 21.31 5.55
C THR A 103 0.33 22.00 5.08
N CYS A 104 0.40 22.82 4.03
CA CYS A 104 -0.77 23.42 3.39
C CYS A 104 -1.70 22.34 2.82
N ALA A 105 -1.17 21.36 2.07
CA ALA A 105 -1.94 20.25 1.53
C ALA A 105 -2.67 19.43 2.61
N GLU A 106 -2.02 19.14 3.74
CA GLU A 106 -2.63 18.45 4.87
C GLU A 106 -3.73 19.30 5.51
N ALA A 107 -3.49 20.59 5.74
CA ALA A 107 -4.50 21.47 6.32
C ALA A 107 -5.73 21.59 5.40
N LEU A 108 -5.52 21.71 4.09
CA LEU A 108 -6.56 21.68 3.08
C LEU A 108 -7.35 20.37 3.09
N ALA A 109 -6.65 19.23 3.17
CA ALA A 109 -7.28 17.91 3.24
C ALA A 109 -8.07 17.66 4.53
N ARG A 110 -7.75 18.36 5.63
CA ARG A 110 -8.55 18.34 6.86
C ARG A 110 -9.82 19.18 6.75
N SER A 111 -9.75 20.29 6.02
CA SER A 111 -10.86 21.25 5.91
C SER A 111 -11.82 20.96 4.75
N LEU A 112 -11.36 20.24 3.72
CA LEU A 112 -12.10 20.04 2.48
C LEU A 112 -12.04 18.56 2.05
N PRO A 113 -13.11 18.03 1.43
CA PRO A 113 -13.16 16.67 0.90
C PRO A 113 -12.35 16.57 -0.40
N LEU A 114 -11.05 16.83 -0.32
CA LEU A 114 -10.11 16.70 -1.42
C LEU A 114 -9.33 15.39 -1.27
N ARG A 115 -9.01 14.76 -2.39
CA ARG A 115 -8.17 13.56 -2.45
C ARG A 115 -6.89 13.84 -3.23
N LEU A 116 -5.79 13.29 -2.76
CA LEU A 116 -4.58 13.19 -3.57
C LEU A 116 -4.89 12.28 -4.77
N THR A 117 -4.68 12.81 -5.98
CA THR A 117 -4.94 12.09 -7.24
C THR A 117 -3.66 11.96 -8.06
N VAL A 118 -3.73 11.16 -9.13
CA VAL A 118 -2.65 10.91 -10.08
C VAL A 118 -2.90 11.65 -11.40
N ASP A 119 -1.85 11.93 -12.17
CA ASP A 119 -1.98 12.68 -13.42
C ASP A 119 -2.86 11.93 -14.45
N GLU A 120 -2.89 10.60 -14.40
CA GLU A 120 -3.65 9.72 -15.29
C GLU A 120 -5.16 9.67 -14.96
N ALA A 121 -5.59 10.26 -13.83
CA ALA A 121 -6.95 10.13 -13.30
C ALA A 121 -8.04 10.49 -14.31
N ALA A 122 -7.87 11.59 -15.04
CA ALA A 122 -8.84 12.03 -16.03
C ALA A 122 -8.90 11.11 -17.24
N ALA A 123 -7.75 10.59 -17.68
CA ALA A 123 -7.69 9.64 -18.79
C ALA A 123 -8.47 8.36 -18.44
N TRP A 124 -8.25 7.79 -17.24
CA TRP A 124 -8.98 6.59 -16.81
C TRP A 124 -10.50 6.81 -16.64
N ARG A 125 -10.94 8.02 -16.31
CA ARG A 125 -12.37 8.33 -16.20
C ARG A 125 -13.06 8.47 -17.54
N LEU A 126 -12.34 8.90 -18.57
CA LEU A 126 -12.87 9.14 -19.92
C LEU A 126 -12.70 7.94 -20.84
N ALA A 127 -11.65 7.14 -20.64
CA ALA A 127 -11.33 6.01 -21.48
C ALA A 127 -12.24 4.79 -21.19
N PRO A 128 -12.92 4.22 -22.21
CA PRO A 128 -13.70 3.00 -22.04
C PRO A 128 -12.82 1.78 -21.72
N ASP A 129 -11.57 1.78 -22.16
CA ASP A 129 -10.55 0.73 -22.03
C ASP A 129 -9.55 0.98 -20.88
N ARG A 130 -9.99 1.70 -19.84
CA ARG A 130 -9.17 1.95 -18.63
C ARG A 130 -8.63 0.64 -18.04
N PRO A 131 -7.47 0.67 -17.35
CA PRO A 131 -6.92 -0.53 -16.71
C PRO A 131 -7.85 -1.07 -15.62
N ASP A 132 -7.85 -2.39 -15.47
CA ASP A 132 -8.53 -3.13 -14.41
C ASP A 132 -7.92 -2.83 -13.02
N ALA A 133 -6.62 -2.56 -12.98
CA ALA A 133 -5.87 -2.14 -11.80
C ALA A 133 -4.51 -1.54 -12.19
N VAL A 134 -3.97 -0.71 -11.31
CA VAL A 134 -2.62 -0.16 -11.46
C VAL A 134 -1.59 -1.10 -10.85
N ARG A 135 -0.57 -1.46 -11.63
CA ARG A 135 0.55 -2.29 -11.19
C ARG A 135 1.85 -1.53 -11.42
N VAL A 136 2.55 -1.17 -10.34
CA VAL A 136 3.80 -0.41 -10.44
C VAL A 136 4.96 -1.30 -10.06
N VAL A 137 5.80 -1.66 -11.04
CA VAL A 137 7.09 -2.28 -10.75
C VAL A 137 8.01 -1.19 -10.22
N ALA A 138 8.63 -1.41 -9.05
CA ALA A 138 9.63 -0.46 -8.58
C ALA A 138 10.88 -0.59 -9.45
N ASP A 139 11.53 0.55 -9.73
CA ASP A 139 12.87 0.56 -10.29
C ASP A 139 13.82 -0.25 -9.40
N ASP A 140 14.89 -0.76 -10.01
CA ASP A 140 15.92 -1.53 -9.32
C ASP A 140 16.50 -0.71 -8.15
N PRO A 141 16.37 -1.17 -6.88
CA PRO A 141 17.00 -0.48 -5.75
C PRO A 141 18.51 -0.32 -5.86
N GLY A 142 19.19 -1.10 -6.70
CA GLY A 142 20.61 -0.96 -7.07
C GLY A 142 20.95 0.23 -7.90
N SER A 143 19.97 0.86 -8.54
CA SER A 143 20.18 2.15 -9.19
C SER A 143 20.41 3.30 -8.18
N ALA A 144 20.12 3.08 -6.89
CA ALA A 144 20.33 4.07 -5.84
C ALA A 144 21.70 3.89 -5.19
N GLU A 145 22.45 5.00 -5.05
CA GLU A 145 23.76 4.99 -4.39
C GLU A 145 23.65 4.64 -2.89
N THR A 146 22.62 5.14 -2.21
CA THR A 146 22.45 5.00 -0.76
C THR A 146 21.17 4.25 -0.38
N ALA A 147 21.15 3.64 0.80
CA ALA A 147 19.96 2.98 1.31
C ALA A 147 18.76 3.92 1.52
N GLY A 148 19.02 5.19 1.86
CA GLY A 148 17.99 6.22 1.95
C GLY A 148 17.37 6.55 0.58
N ALA A 149 18.20 6.64 -0.47
CA ALA A 149 17.72 6.81 -1.85
C ALA A 149 16.90 5.59 -2.31
N ALA A 150 17.35 4.38 -2.00
CA ALA A 150 16.63 3.14 -2.30
C ALA A 150 15.27 3.06 -1.57
N PHE A 151 15.20 3.53 -0.31
CA PHE A 151 13.94 3.63 0.42
C PHE A 151 12.94 4.55 -0.31
N ARG A 152 13.39 5.75 -0.73
CA ARG A 152 12.55 6.69 -1.47
C ARG A 152 12.05 6.08 -2.79
N LEU A 153 12.93 5.41 -3.54
CA LEU A 153 12.58 4.75 -4.80
C LEU A 153 11.48 3.68 -4.62
N VAL A 154 11.69 2.75 -3.69
CA VAL A 154 10.74 1.67 -3.39
C VAL A 154 9.43 2.23 -2.81
N GLY A 155 9.53 3.23 -1.93
CA GLY A 155 8.39 3.91 -1.32
C GLY A 155 7.52 4.63 -2.35
N ARG A 156 8.14 5.39 -3.26
CA ARG A 156 7.46 6.09 -4.37
C ARG A 156 6.68 5.13 -5.26
N ALA A 157 7.29 4.02 -5.67
CA ALA A 157 6.63 3.03 -6.52
C ALA A 157 5.41 2.41 -5.80
N ALA A 158 5.55 2.07 -4.52
CA ALA A 158 4.44 1.54 -3.74
C ALA A 158 3.32 2.57 -3.50
N LEU A 159 3.67 3.84 -3.25
CA LEU A 159 2.73 4.94 -3.11
C LEU A 159 1.97 5.18 -4.41
N ARG A 160 2.66 5.23 -5.56
CA ARG A 160 2.01 5.35 -6.88
C ARG A 160 1.01 4.22 -7.14
N GLN A 161 1.36 2.99 -6.79
CA GLN A 161 0.41 1.87 -6.89
C GLN A 161 -0.82 2.07 -6.01
N VAL A 162 -0.66 2.57 -4.78
CA VAL A 162 -1.80 2.87 -3.89
C VAL A 162 -2.66 3.98 -4.51
N LEU A 163 -2.07 5.12 -4.86
CA LEU A 163 -2.81 6.26 -5.40
C LEU A 163 -3.55 5.93 -6.70
N GLY A 164 -2.90 5.20 -7.61
CA GLY A 164 -3.53 4.78 -8.86
C GLY A 164 -4.73 3.86 -8.64
N ASN A 165 -4.64 2.91 -7.71
CA ASN A 165 -5.77 2.04 -7.40
C ASN A 165 -6.85 2.72 -6.54
N LEU A 166 -6.51 3.74 -5.74
CA LEU A 166 -7.51 4.59 -5.08
C LEU A 166 -8.33 5.37 -6.10
N GLU A 167 -7.67 5.92 -7.13
CA GLU A 167 -8.35 6.60 -8.23
C GLU A 167 -9.27 5.64 -8.99
N LEU A 168 -8.77 4.46 -9.41
CA LEU A 168 -9.60 3.46 -10.08
C LEU A 168 -10.77 2.99 -9.20
N ALA A 169 -10.55 2.78 -7.89
CA ALA A 169 -11.59 2.35 -6.96
C ALA A 169 -12.71 3.38 -6.81
N SER A 170 -12.39 4.67 -6.99
CA SER A 170 -13.39 5.75 -7.01
C SER A 170 -14.22 5.81 -8.30
N ILE A 171 -13.77 5.13 -9.36
CA ILE A 171 -14.51 4.97 -10.62
C ILE A 171 -15.38 3.72 -10.55
N ALA A 172 -14.78 2.59 -10.15
CA ALA A 172 -15.45 1.31 -9.99
C ALA A 172 -14.74 0.47 -8.92
N ASN A 173 -15.51 -0.09 -7.98
CA ASN A 173 -15.00 -0.97 -6.94
C ASN A 173 -14.72 -2.39 -7.48
N ALA A 174 -13.79 -2.51 -8.44
CA ALA A 174 -13.45 -3.79 -9.04
C ALA A 174 -12.55 -4.63 -8.10
N PRO A 175 -12.77 -5.96 -8.00
CA PRO A 175 -11.99 -6.83 -7.11
C PRO A 175 -10.47 -6.73 -7.32
N GLU A 176 -10.01 -6.66 -8.58
CA GLU A 176 -8.58 -6.57 -8.89
C GLU A 176 -7.98 -5.22 -8.49
N THR A 177 -8.73 -4.12 -8.61
CA THR A 177 -8.32 -2.80 -8.10
C THR A 177 -8.06 -2.85 -6.61
N ILE A 178 -8.99 -3.43 -5.85
CA ILE A 178 -8.87 -3.55 -4.38
C ILE A 178 -7.72 -4.49 -4.01
N HIS A 179 -7.52 -5.56 -4.77
CA HIS A 179 -6.37 -6.43 -4.61
C HIS A 179 -5.05 -5.67 -4.77
N GLN A 180 -4.88 -4.90 -5.86
CA GLN A 180 -3.66 -4.15 -6.12
C GLN A 180 -3.46 -2.97 -5.18
N LEU A 181 -4.53 -2.32 -4.71
CA LEU A 181 -4.49 -1.32 -3.63
C LEU A 181 -3.83 -1.92 -2.37
N ARG A 182 -4.31 -3.09 -1.93
CA ARG A 182 -3.74 -3.79 -0.77
C ARG A 182 -2.31 -4.25 -1.01
N VAL A 183 -1.97 -4.67 -2.22
CA VAL A 183 -0.58 -4.99 -2.59
C VAL A 183 0.30 -3.76 -2.35
N GLY A 184 -0.12 -2.56 -2.79
CA GLY A 184 0.57 -1.30 -2.54
C GLY A 184 0.72 -0.97 -1.05
N LEU A 185 -0.36 -1.04 -0.27
CA LEU A 185 -0.33 -0.78 1.19
C LEU A 185 0.62 -1.72 1.92
N ARG A 186 0.59 -3.02 1.59
CA ARG A 186 1.52 -4.01 2.16
C ARG A 186 2.96 -3.72 1.77
N ARG A 187 3.22 -3.27 0.53
CA ARG A 187 4.57 -2.88 0.06
C ARG A 187 5.09 -1.66 0.82
N LEU A 188 4.27 -0.63 1.04
CA LEU A 188 4.64 0.53 1.87
C LEU A 188 5.02 0.09 3.30
N ARG A 189 4.19 -0.72 3.94
CA ARG A 189 4.47 -1.27 5.29
C ARG A 189 5.75 -2.10 5.30
N ALA A 190 5.99 -2.90 4.26
CA ALA A 190 7.20 -3.70 4.12
C ALA A 190 8.44 -2.80 3.96
N ALA A 191 8.37 -1.74 3.15
CA ALA A 191 9.46 -0.78 2.96
C ALA A 191 9.85 -0.11 4.29
N LEU A 192 8.88 0.38 5.07
CA LEU A 192 9.11 0.95 6.40
C LEU A 192 9.83 -0.02 7.35
N GLN A 193 9.54 -1.33 7.26
CA GLN A 193 10.22 -2.34 8.08
C GLN A 193 11.57 -2.77 7.52
N LEU A 194 11.74 -2.74 6.20
CA LEU A 194 12.96 -3.14 5.52
C LEU A 194 14.07 -2.11 5.76
N PHE A 195 13.74 -0.84 5.62
CA PHE A 195 14.63 0.30 5.76
C PHE A 195 14.61 0.90 7.18
N SER A 196 14.22 0.11 8.20
CA SER A 196 14.07 0.60 9.58
C SER A 196 15.29 1.30 10.15
N ASP A 197 16.50 0.94 9.71
CA ASP A 197 17.75 1.52 10.19
C ASP A 197 18.07 2.88 9.52
N CYS A 198 17.33 3.25 8.47
CA CYS A 198 17.43 4.52 7.75
C CYS A 198 16.41 5.55 8.24
N LEU A 199 15.45 5.15 9.07
CA LEU A 199 14.26 5.95 9.40
C LEU A 199 14.22 6.24 10.90
N ASP A 200 13.73 7.42 11.25
CA ASP A 200 13.35 7.72 12.64
C ASP A 200 12.34 6.69 13.18
N GLU A 201 12.60 6.14 14.36
CA GLU A 201 11.80 5.03 14.91
C GLU A 201 10.38 5.45 15.32
N PRO A 202 10.17 6.54 16.09
CA PRO A 202 8.84 7.10 16.34
C PRO A 202 8.02 7.34 15.07
N ALA A 203 8.56 8.06 14.09
CA ALA A 203 7.85 8.37 12.83
C ALA A 203 7.48 7.10 12.06
N ARG A 204 8.41 6.15 11.97
CA ARG A 204 8.19 4.84 11.34
C ARG A 204 7.12 4.00 12.01
N ARG A 205 7.08 3.99 13.35
CA ARG A 205 6.04 3.27 14.09
C ARG A 205 4.67 3.93 13.89
N ALA A 206 4.59 5.26 13.96
CA ALA A 206 3.36 6.00 13.76
C ALA A 206 2.77 5.77 12.36
N MET A 207 3.57 5.92 11.30
CA MET A 207 3.13 5.65 9.93
C MET A 207 2.78 4.18 9.71
N GLY A 208 3.58 3.26 10.25
CA GLY A 208 3.30 1.83 10.17
C GLY A 208 1.96 1.45 10.82
N ALA A 209 1.58 2.11 11.91
CA ALA A 209 0.29 1.94 12.56
C ALA A 209 -0.86 2.52 11.72
N ARG A 210 -0.69 3.73 11.16
CA ARG A 210 -1.67 4.34 10.25
C ARG A 210 -1.97 3.44 9.04
N LEU A 211 -0.93 2.96 8.37
CA LEU A 211 -1.08 2.04 7.23
C LEU A 211 -1.69 0.70 7.62
N LYS A 212 -1.47 0.22 8.85
CA LYS A 212 -2.12 -1.00 9.36
C LYS A 212 -3.61 -0.77 9.59
N ALA A 213 -4.00 0.38 10.14
CA ALA A 213 -5.40 0.73 10.34
C ALA A 213 -6.13 0.82 8.99
N ILE A 214 -5.52 1.51 8.02
CA ILE A 214 -6.04 1.63 6.64
C ILE A 214 -6.23 0.25 5.98
N ASP A 215 -5.25 -0.65 6.08
CA ASP A 215 -5.30 -2.01 5.50
C ASP A 215 -6.30 -2.93 6.23
N GLY A 216 -6.81 -2.53 7.41
CA GLY A 216 -7.65 -3.34 8.30
C GLY A 216 -8.94 -3.85 7.65
N PRO A 217 -9.84 -2.96 7.18
CA PRO A 217 -11.09 -3.38 6.53
C PRO A 217 -10.87 -4.29 5.32
N PHE A 218 -9.89 -3.95 4.48
CA PHE A 218 -9.53 -4.74 3.30
C PHE A 218 -8.93 -6.10 3.66
N ALA A 219 -8.18 -6.19 4.76
CA ALA A 219 -7.67 -7.44 5.29
C ALA A 219 -8.78 -8.33 5.82
N HIS A 220 -9.73 -7.75 6.57
CA HIS A 220 -10.88 -8.48 7.09
C HIS A 220 -11.74 -9.09 5.98
N LEU A 221 -12.04 -8.32 4.93
CA LEU A 221 -12.78 -8.82 3.77
C LEU A 221 -12.09 -10.03 3.13
N ARG A 222 -10.77 -9.96 2.90
CA ARG A 222 -10.02 -11.09 2.32
C ARG A 222 -9.93 -12.29 3.25
N ASP A 223 -9.84 -12.07 4.57
CA ASP A 223 -9.85 -13.14 5.55
C ASP A 223 -11.20 -13.89 5.48
N LEU A 224 -12.31 -13.18 5.30
CA LEU A 224 -13.64 -13.78 5.08
C LEU A 224 -13.72 -14.50 3.72
N ASP A 225 -13.23 -13.90 2.63
CA ASP A 225 -13.19 -14.56 1.32
C ASP A 225 -12.38 -15.88 1.40
N ALA A 226 -11.20 -15.87 2.05
CA ALA A 226 -10.39 -17.08 2.25
C ALA A 226 -11.13 -18.13 3.06
N PHE A 227 -11.79 -17.70 4.13
CA PHE A 227 -12.51 -18.60 5.01
C PHE A 227 -13.68 -19.27 4.29
N ILE A 228 -14.42 -18.52 3.46
CA ILE A 228 -15.51 -19.05 2.65
C ILE A 228 -14.98 -20.02 1.59
N ASP A 229 -14.04 -19.56 0.76
CA ASP A 229 -13.62 -20.28 -0.45
C ASP A 229 -12.67 -21.44 -0.16
N GLU A 230 -11.73 -21.25 0.77
CA GLU A 230 -10.64 -22.19 1.02
C GLU A 230 -10.92 -23.12 2.22
N THR A 231 -11.94 -22.82 3.03
CA THR A 231 -12.30 -23.62 4.23
C THR A 231 -13.74 -24.11 4.24
N LEU A 232 -14.73 -23.19 4.25
CA LEU A 232 -16.13 -23.56 4.47
C LEU A 232 -16.73 -24.31 3.28
N LEU A 233 -16.58 -23.81 2.06
CA LEU A 233 -17.09 -24.49 0.86
C LEU A 233 -16.55 -25.93 0.76
N PRO A 234 -15.22 -26.17 0.82
CA PRO A 234 -14.68 -27.54 0.84
C PRO A 234 -15.21 -28.41 2.00
N ALA A 235 -15.38 -27.85 3.19
CA ALA A 235 -15.86 -28.59 4.35
C ALA A 235 -17.35 -28.96 4.26
N VAL A 236 -18.17 -28.07 3.72
CA VAL A 236 -19.59 -28.34 3.41
C VAL A 236 -19.68 -29.43 2.36
N ASP A 237 -18.97 -29.29 1.24
CA ASP A 237 -19.00 -30.26 0.14
C ASP A 237 -18.53 -31.66 0.60
N ALA A 238 -17.53 -31.74 1.47
CA ALA A 238 -16.99 -33.00 1.95
C ALA A 238 -17.85 -33.71 3.00
N THR A 239 -18.71 -32.98 3.74
CA THR A 239 -19.43 -33.53 4.90
C THR A 239 -20.94 -33.55 4.74
N GLY A 240 -21.51 -32.70 3.89
CA GLY A 240 -22.96 -32.48 3.80
C GLY A 240 -23.59 -31.91 5.08
N SER A 241 -22.80 -31.35 6.00
CA SER A 241 -23.29 -30.88 7.30
C SER A 241 -24.20 -29.65 7.19
N SER A 242 -25.40 -29.73 7.75
CA SER A 242 -26.33 -28.60 7.88
C SER A 242 -25.78 -27.49 8.77
N ASP A 243 -25.01 -27.82 9.80
CA ASP A 243 -24.39 -26.83 10.69
C ASP A 243 -23.31 -26.02 9.95
N LEU A 244 -22.49 -26.68 9.12
CA LEU A 244 -21.51 -25.97 8.28
C LEU A 244 -22.19 -25.14 7.18
N ALA A 245 -23.31 -25.61 6.62
CA ALA A 245 -24.09 -24.83 5.67
C ALA A 245 -24.70 -23.57 6.31
N ALA A 246 -25.19 -23.67 7.55
CA ALA A 246 -25.67 -22.52 8.32
C ALA A 246 -24.53 -21.53 8.63
N LEU A 247 -23.35 -22.03 9.02
CA LEU A 247 -22.18 -21.18 9.23
C LEU A 247 -21.73 -20.47 7.95
N LEU A 248 -21.79 -21.15 6.80
CA LEU A 248 -21.50 -20.56 5.49
C LEU A 248 -22.45 -19.41 5.16
N ALA A 249 -23.74 -19.54 5.43
CA ALA A 249 -24.70 -18.46 5.24
C ALA A 249 -24.34 -17.23 6.12
N THR A 250 -24.03 -17.44 7.40
CA THR A 250 -23.60 -16.36 8.29
C THR A 250 -22.28 -15.72 7.86
N ALA A 251 -21.31 -16.52 7.39
CA ALA A 251 -20.04 -16.01 6.87
C ALA A 251 -20.25 -15.14 5.62
N ARG A 252 -21.16 -15.52 4.71
CA ARG A 252 -21.53 -14.70 3.54
C ARG A 252 -22.15 -13.37 3.95
N GLN A 253 -23.05 -13.37 4.93
CA GLN A 253 -23.63 -12.14 5.46
C GLN A 253 -22.57 -11.22 6.10
N ALA A 254 -21.63 -11.80 6.86
CA ALA A 254 -20.50 -11.04 7.40
C ALA A 254 -19.61 -10.46 6.29
N ARG A 255 -19.38 -11.22 5.21
CA ARG A 255 -18.62 -10.80 4.03
C ARG A 255 -19.32 -9.65 3.29
N GLU A 256 -20.62 -9.73 3.08
CA GLU A 256 -21.43 -8.64 2.49
C GLU A 256 -21.34 -7.36 3.34
N SER A 257 -21.44 -7.49 4.66
CA SER A 257 -21.29 -6.36 5.59
C SER A 257 -19.89 -5.73 5.52
N ALA A 258 -18.84 -6.57 5.46
CA ALA A 258 -17.47 -6.11 5.31
C ALA A 258 -17.23 -5.40 3.97
N ASP A 259 -17.81 -5.93 2.89
CA ASP A 259 -17.73 -5.35 1.53
C ASP A 259 -18.43 -3.99 1.46
N ALA A 260 -19.60 -3.85 2.08
CA ALA A 260 -20.27 -2.56 2.23
C ALA A 260 -19.41 -1.52 3.00
N GLY A 261 -18.62 -1.98 3.97
CA GLY A 261 -17.66 -1.16 4.71
C GLY A 261 -16.46 -0.68 3.87
N ILE A 262 -16.13 -1.33 2.76
CA ILE A 262 -14.99 -0.93 1.90
C ILE A 262 -15.21 0.45 1.29
N ALA A 263 -16.44 0.76 0.86
CA ALA A 263 -16.76 2.07 0.33
C ALA A 263 -16.45 3.18 1.35
N GLN A 264 -16.79 2.97 2.63
CA GLN A 264 -16.48 3.91 3.71
C GLN A 264 -14.97 4.04 3.92
N ALA A 265 -14.24 2.92 3.92
CA ALA A 265 -12.78 2.92 4.07
C ALA A 265 -12.06 3.68 2.93
N LEU A 266 -12.58 3.59 1.70
CA LEU A 266 -12.06 4.35 0.55
C LEU A 266 -12.32 5.85 0.64
N HIS A 267 -13.31 6.27 1.43
CA HIS A 267 -13.69 7.68 1.62
C HIS A 267 -13.20 8.25 2.96
N ASP A 268 -12.49 7.46 3.76
CA ASP A 268 -11.96 7.89 5.05
C ASP A 268 -10.92 9.01 4.87
N PRO A 269 -11.11 10.21 5.45
CA PRO A 269 -10.13 11.29 5.40
C PRO A 269 -8.74 10.88 5.91
N GLN A 270 -8.66 9.93 6.84
CA GLN A 270 -7.39 9.40 7.37
C GLN A 270 -6.54 8.72 6.29
N LEU A 271 -7.18 8.10 5.30
CA LEU A 271 -6.49 7.52 4.15
C LEU A 271 -5.76 8.60 3.36
N ASN A 272 -6.46 9.69 3.03
CA ASN A 272 -5.88 10.80 2.28
C ASN A 272 -4.75 11.49 3.05
N LEU A 273 -4.96 11.74 4.35
CA LEU A 273 -3.93 12.32 5.22
C LEU A 273 -2.71 11.42 5.34
N ALA A 274 -2.87 10.09 5.39
CA ALA A 274 -1.75 9.16 5.39
C ALA A 274 -0.98 9.19 4.07
N MET A 275 -1.67 9.32 2.93
CA MET A 275 -1.00 9.43 1.62
C MET A 275 -0.22 10.74 1.50
N LEU A 276 -0.79 11.86 1.95
CA LEU A 276 -0.08 13.15 2.01
C LEU A 276 1.14 13.11 2.92
N ALA A 277 1.02 12.53 4.11
CA ALA A 277 2.16 12.36 5.01
C ALA A 277 3.24 11.43 4.43
N LEU A 278 2.88 10.45 3.59
CA LEU A 278 3.86 9.63 2.87
C LEU A 278 4.54 10.39 1.73
N VAL A 279 3.80 11.22 0.99
CA VAL A 279 4.39 12.16 0.03
C VAL A 279 5.38 13.07 0.74
N ASP A 280 4.97 13.65 1.87
CA ASP A 280 5.80 14.53 2.70
C ASP A 280 7.13 13.86 3.03
N TRP A 281 7.03 12.62 3.53
CA TRP A 281 8.17 11.84 3.92
C TRP A 281 9.09 11.51 2.73
N LEU A 282 8.52 11.00 1.64
CA LEU A 282 9.31 10.47 0.51
C LEU A 282 9.92 11.57 -0.37
N GLU A 283 9.29 12.74 -0.45
CA GLU A 283 9.69 13.82 -1.35
C GLU A 283 10.32 15.02 -0.65
N PHE A 284 9.92 15.30 0.59
CA PHE A 284 10.29 16.53 1.32
C PHE A 284 11.09 16.27 2.60
N GLY A 285 11.19 15.02 3.03
CA GLY A 285 12.10 14.61 4.10
C GLY A 285 11.72 15.12 5.50
N THR A 286 10.45 15.48 5.73
CA THR A 286 9.98 15.94 7.04
C THR A 286 10.10 14.90 8.14
N ALA A 287 9.92 13.63 7.79
CA ALA A 287 10.30 12.52 8.65
C ALA A 287 11.75 12.12 8.30
N PRO A 288 12.69 12.18 9.27
CA PRO A 288 14.10 12.01 8.98
C PRO A 288 14.41 10.65 8.34
N CYS A 289 15.10 10.70 7.19
CA CYS A 289 15.76 9.54 6.59
C CYS A 289 17.27 9.69 6.74
N ASP A 290 17.72 10.01 7.95
CA ASP A 290 19.10 10.27 8.38
C ASP A 290 19.57 9.23 9.42
N GLY A 291 18.78 8.16 9.61
CA GLY A 291 19.16 7.08 10.51
C GLY A 291 20.51 6.47 10.11
N ARG A 292 21.18 5.77 11.03
CA ARG A 292 22.55 5.22 10.84
C ARG A 292 22.76 4.40 9.55
N GLY A 293 21.68 3.90 8.95
CA GLY A 293 21.68 3.16 7.70
C GLY A 293 21.55 3.99 6.43
N ALA A 294 21.09 5.25 6.49
CA ALA A 294 20.62 6.01 5.35
C ALA A 294 21.71 6.28 4.31
N ASP A 295 22.88 6.77 4.74
CA ASP A 295 24.01 7.11 3.87
C ASP A 295 24.88 5.90 3.51
N GLN A 296 24.53 4.69 3.99
CA GLN A 296 25.29 3.49 3.64
C GLN A 296 25.07 3.15 2.17
N PRO A 297 26.12 2.68 1.45
CA PRO A 297 25.96 2.10 0.13
C PRO A 297 24.88 1.02 0.14
N VAL A 298 23.96 1.06 -0.84
CA VAL A 298 22.77 0.19 -0.84
C VAL A 298 23.13 -1.30 -0.75
N GLU A 299 24.23 -1.71 -1.37
CA GLU A 299 24.73 -3.09 -1.37
C GLU A 299 25.17 -3.55 0.02
N ARG A 300 25.96 -2.70 0.71
CA ARG A 300 26.40 -2.96 2.09
C ARG A 300 25.20 -3.04 3.02
N PHE A 301 24.24 -2.13 2.85
CA PHE A 301 23.00 -2.12 3.60
C PHE A 301 22.20 -3.41 3.37
N ALA A 302 21.97 -3.78 2.12
CA ALA A 302 21.24 -4.98 1.72
C ALA A 302 21.86 -6.25 2.31
N ARG A 303 23.18 -6.41 2.18
CA ARG A 303 23.93 -7.55 2.72
C ARG A 303 23.73 -7.67 4.24
N ARG A 304 23.82 -6.55 4.97
CA ARG A 304 23.58 -6.49 6.42
C ARG A 304 22.15 -6.88 6.78
N VAL A 305 21.15 -6.35 6.08
CA VAL A 305 19.73 -6.64 6.33
C VAL A 305 19.42 -8.11 6.05
N LEU A 306 19.84 -8.66 4.92
CA LEU A 306 19.63 -10.06 4.55
C LEU A 306 20.24 -11.02 5.60
N ARG A 307 21.50 -10.78 6.01
CA ARG A 307 22.17 -11.55 7.08
C ARG A 307 21.40 -11.47 8.40
N ARG A 308 20.99 -10.27 8.81
CA ARG A 308 20.23 -10.05 10.05
C ARG A 308 18.89 -10.78 10.03
N ARG A 309 18.10 -10.63 8.96
CA ARG A 309 16.76 -11.26 8.84
C ARG A 309 16.86 -12.78 8.79
N ARG A 310 17.82 -13.34 8.06
CA ARG A 310 18.08 -14.79 8.07
C ARG A 310 18.48 -15.27 9.47
N ARG A 311 19.42 -14.59 10.12
CA ARG A 311 19.83 -14.96 11.49
C ARG A 311 18.66 -14.91 12.47
N GLN A 312 17.81 -13.89 12.40
CA GLN A 312 16.62 -13.77 13.25
C GLN A 312 15.65 -14.94 13.03
N LEU A 313 15.34 -15.27 11.78
CA LEU A 313 14.46 -16.39 11.44
C LEU A 313 15.00 -17.73 11.97
N PHE A 314 16.26 -18.03 11.68
CA PHE A 314 16.88 -19.30 12.07
C PHE A 314 17.04 -19.40 13.58
N ARG A 315 17.56 -18.36 14.26
CA ARG A 315 17.66 -18.35 15.72
C ARG A 315 16.30 -18.50 16.41
N SER A 316 15.25 -17.84 15.89
CA SER A 316 13.92 -17.95 16.47
C SER A 316 13.36 -19.37 16.37
N PHE A 317 13.65 -20.08 15.28
CA PHE A 317 13.19 -21.45 15.10
C PHE A 317 14.05 -22.46 15.86
N ASP A 318 15.37 -22.31 15.83
CA ASP A 318 16.31 -23.24 16.44
C ASP A 318 16.30 -23.15 17.98
N ALA A 319 16.06 -21.97 18.55
CA ALA A 319 16.00 -21.79 20.02
C ALA A 319 14.72 -22.39 20.63
N ALA A 320 13.60 -22.31 19.91
CA ALA A 320 12.31 -22.83 20.35
C ALA A 320 11.47 -23.22 19.12
N PRO A 321 11.49 -24.51 18.73
CA PRO A 321 10.64 -24.98 17.64
C PRO A 321 9.16 -24.71 17.96
N PRO A 322 8.38 -24.17 17.02
CA PRO A 322 7.03 -23.69 17.26
C PRO A 322 6.07 -24.82 17.63
N ARG A 323 5.27 -24.60 18.68
CA ARG A 323 4.27 -25.56 19.17
C ARG A 323 2.85 -25.01 19.11
N THR A 324 2.68 -23.71 19.33
CA THR A 324 1.37 -23.05 19.31
C THR A 324 1.13 -22.28 18.01
N ALA A 325 -0.12 -21.86 17.77
CA ALA A 325 -0.45 -21.01 16.63
C ALA A 325 0.31 -19.67 16.66
N GLU A 326 0.52 -19.11 17.85
CA GLU A 326 1.29 -17.89 18.08
C GLU A 326 2.77 -18.06 17.71
N ASP A 327 3.37 -19.20 18.07
CA ASP A 327 4.77 -19.50 17.70
C ASP A 327 4.93 -19.59 16.18
N TRP A 328 4.02 -20.31 15.53
CA TRP A 328 4.00 -20.43 14.07
C TRP A 328 3.79 -19.07 13.39
N HIS A 329 2.91 -18.23 13.94
CA HIS A 329 2.71 -16.87 13.48
C HIS A 329 3.99 -16.02 13.60
N ARG A 330 4.74 -16.16 14.69
CA ARG A 330 6.04 -15.48 14.88
C ARG A 330 7.06 -15.90 13.82
N VAL A 331 7.20 -17.20 13.55
CA VAL A 331 8.08 -17.72 12.49
C VAL A 331 7.66 -17.19 11.12
N ARG A 332 6.35 -17.16 10.84
CA ARG A 332 5.78 -16.59 9.62
C ARG A 332 6.13 -15.11 9.45
N ILE A 333 6.02 -14.30 10.49
CA ILE A 333 6.42 -12.88 10.43
C ILE A 333 7.90 -12.74 10.04
N LEU A 334 8.78 -13.55 10.64
CA LEU A 334 10.22 -13.51 10.35
C LEU A 334 10.53 -13.98 8.92
N ALA A 335 9.89 -15.05 8.46
CA ALA A 335 10.01 -15.55 7.10
C ALA A 335 9.52 -14.51 6.08
N LYS A 336 8.40 -13.83 6.37
CA LYS A 336 7.86 -12.72 5.57
C LYS A 336 8.84 -11.56 5.46
N LYS A 337 9.44 -11.15 6.58
CA LYS A 337 10.48 -10.11 6.61
C LYS A 337 11.70 -10.50 5.77
N LEU A 338 12.15 -11.75 5.82
CA LEU A 338 13.27 -12.22 5.00
C LEU A 338 12.92 -12.22 3.51
N ARG A 339 11.71 -12.61 3.13
CA ARG A 339 11.27 -12.61 1.72
C ARG A 339 11.18 -11.21 1.16
N TYR A 340 10.61 -10.27 1.90
CA TYR A 340 10.58 -8.86 1.46
C TYR A 340 11.98 -8.30 1.24
N ALA A 341 12.92 -8.58 2.14
CA ALA A 341 14.33 -8.22 1.93
C ALA A 341 14.92 -8.91 0.70
N THR A 342 14.63 -10.20 0.52
CA THR A 342 15.12 -11.00 -0.61
C THR A 342 14.58 -10.47 -1.93
N ASP A 343 13.28 -10.15 -2.02
CA ASP A 343 12.67 -9.63 -3.24
C ASP A 343 13.14 -8.24 -3.58
N ALA A 344 13.22 -7.35 -2.58
CA ALA A 344 13.66 -5.97 -2.78
C ALA A 344 15.11 -5.91 -3.25
N PHE A 345 15.99 -6.74 -2.69
CA PHE A 345 17.43 -6.69 -3.00
C PHE A 345 17.90 -7.75 -4.00
N ALA A 346 17.02 -8.61 -4.50
CA ALA A 346 17.38 -9.59 -5.53
C ALA A 346 17.99 -8.96 -6.80
N PRO A 347 17.52 -7.79 -7.28
CA PRO A 347 18.13 -7.14 -8.45
C PRO A 347 19.62 -6.80 -8.30
N LEU A 348 20.12 -6.60 -7.07
CA LEU A 348 21.55 -6.36 -6.78
C LEU A 348 22.47 -7.56 -7.06
N TYR A 349 21.92 -8.72 -7.40
CA TYR A 349 22.67 -9.97 -7.52
C TYR A 349 22.25 -10.74 -8.77
N ALA A 350 23.15 -11.58 -9.28
CA ALA A 350 22.87 -12.42 -10.44
C ALA A 350 21.62 -13.29 -10.22
N ARG A 351 20.73 -13.31 -11.22
CA ARG A 351 19.49 -14.10 -11.18
C ARG A 351 19.72 -15.59 -10.89
N ALA A 352 20.84 -16.13 -11.37
CA ALA A 352 21.23 -17.52 -11.17
C ALA A 352 21.44 -17.88 -9.68
N THR A 353 21.92 -16.95 -8.85
CA THR A 353 22.16 -17.18 -7.42
C THR A 353 20.95 -16.84 -6.57
N THR A 354 20.13 -15.85 -6.98
CA THR A 354 18.94 -15.44 -6.22
C THR A 354 17.75 -16.39 -6.39
N ARG A 355 17.57 -16.97 -7.59
CA ARG A 355 16.41 -17.83 -7.91
C ARG A 355 16.29 -19.06 -6.99
N PRO A 356 17.35 -19.86 -6.74
CA PRO A 356 17.26 -21.02 -5.85
C PRO A 356 16.84 -20.63 -4.42
N PHE A 357 17.43 -19.56 -3.87
CA PHE A 357 17.10 -19.10 -2.53
C PHE A 357 15.66 -18.58 -2.42
N ARG A 358 15.21 -17.78 -3.40
CA ARG A 358 13.83 -17.29 -3.46
C ARG A 358 12.82 -18.43 -3.51
N ARG A 359 13.10 -19.48 -4.30
CA ARG A 359 12.25 -20.67 -4.40
C ARG A 359 12.18 -21.42 -3.06
N ALA A 360 13.32 -21.72 -2.45
CA ALA A 360 13.36 -22.42 -1.16
C ALA A 360 12.64 -21.63 -0.05
N LEU A 361 12.79 -20.30 -0.04
CA LEU A 361 12.08 -19.44 0.91
C LEU A 361 10.57 -19.39 0.63
N GLN A 362 10.16 -19.40 -0.65
CA GLN A 362 8.75 -19.43 -1.03
C GLN A 362 8.06 -20.70 -0.50
N GLU A 363 8.68 -21.88 -0.64
CA GLU A 363 8.10 -23.15 -0.13
C GLU A 363 7.88 -23.13 1.40
N VAL A 364 8.80 -22.50 2.15
CA VAL A 364 8.65 -22.26 3.58
C VAL A 364 7.45 -21.34 3.84
N GLN A 365 7.33 -20.26 3.08
CA GLN A 365 6.22 -19.32 3.22
C GLN A 365 4.87 -19.89 2.85
N ASP A 366 4.79 -20.72 1.82
CA ASP A 366 3.53 -21.35 1.39
C ASP A 366 2.99 -22.27 2.49
N SER A 367 3.88 -22.98 3.18
CA SER A 367 3.52 -23.83 4.31
C SER A 367 3.06 -23.00 5.51
N LEU A 368 3.80 -21.94 5.86
CA LEU A 368 3.43 -21.02 6.95
C LEU A 368 2.17 -20.21 6.65
N GLY A 369 1.92 -19.88 5.38
CA GLY A 369 0.73 -19.18 4.89
C GLY A 369 -0.50 -20.03 5.15
N ARG A 370 -0.54 -21.25 4.57
CA ARG A 370 -1.64 -22.18 4.77
C ARG A 370 -1.87 -22.55 6.25
N TYR A 371 -0.82 -22.68 7.05
CA TYR A 371 -0.98 -22.88 8.50
C TYR A 371 -1.69 -21.69 9.16
N ASN A 372 -1.29 -20.46 8.81
CA ASN A 372 -1.89 -19.25 9.35
C ASN A 372 -3.34 -19.08 8.88
N ASP A 373 -3.63 -19.41 7.62
CA ASP A 373 -4.98 -19.29 7.06
C ASP A 373 -5.95 -20.24 7.78
N ALA A 374 -5.51 -21.47 8.08
CA ALA A 374 -6.23 -22.42 8.94
C ALA A 374 -6.47 -21.87 10.37
N ALA A 375 -5.49 -21.18 10.96
CA ALA A 375 -5.65 -20.55 12.28
C ALA A 375 -6.59 -19.33 12.25
N VAL A 376 -6.60 -18.58 11.15
CA VAL A 376 -7.54 -17.46 10.93
C VAL A 376 -8.97 -18.00 10.77
N ALA A 377 -9.14 -19.11 10.04
CA ALA A 377 -10.42 -19.78 9.88
C ALA A 377 -11.02 -20.22 11.24
N ASP A 378 -10.22 -20.81 12.13
CA ASP A 378 -10.66 -21.16 13.50
C ASP A 378 -11.23 -19.95 14.23
N ARG A 379 -10.50 -18.84 14.21
CA ARG A 379 -10.89 -17.60 14.88
C ARG A 379 -12.15 -16.99 14.28
N LEU A 380 -12.28 -17.01 12.95
CA LEU A 380 -13.47 -16.51 12.27
C LEU A 380 -14.69 -17.37 12.61
N ALA A 381 -14.57 -18.69 12.52
CA ALA A 381 -15.66 -19.60 12.86
C ALA A 381 -16.13 -19.43 14.32
N ALA A 382 -15.19 -19.32 15.27
CA ALA A 382 -15.51 -19.05 16.67
C ALA A 382 -16.21 -17.70 16.87
N GLY A 383 -15.84 -16.68 16.09
CA GLY A 383 -16.43 -15.34 16.15
C GLY A 383 -17.85 -15.23 15.58
N LEU A 384 -18.33 -16.21 14.80
CA LEU A 384 -19.65 -16.19 14.18
C LEU A 384 -20.77 -16.79 15.07
N GLY A 385 -20.46 -17.20 16.29
CA GLY A 385 -21.47 -17.55 17.30
C GLY A 385 -22.18 -18.89 17.10
N GLN A 386 -21.59 -19.82 16.34
CA GLN A 386 -22.13 -21.18 16.11
C GLN A 386 -21.15 -22.24 16.63
N PRO A 387 -21.21 -22.62 17.93
CA PRO A 387 -20.18 -23.45 18.57
C PRO A 387 -19.97 -24.83 17.91
N THR A 388 -21.05 -25.50 17.50
CA THR A 388 -20.97 -26.82 16.85
C THR A 388 -20.23 -26.73 15.52
N ALA A 389 -20.65 -25.82 14.64
CA ALA A 389 -20.00 -25.59 13.35
C ALA A 389 -18.54 -25.12 13.53
N ALA A 390 -18.26 -24.28 14.53
CA ALA A 390 -16.91 -23.85 14.85
C ALA A 390 -16.00 -25.01 15.29
N ALA A 391 -16.52 -25.98 16.07
CA ALA A 391 -15.79 -27.19 16.43
C ALA A 391 -15.51 -28.08 15.20
N MET A 392 -16.45 -28.18 14.27
CA MET A 392 -16.26 -28.90 13.00
C MET A 392 -15.16 -28.24 12.15
N VAL A 393 -15.17 -26.90 12.04
CA VAL A 393 -14.10 -26.14 11.37
C VAL A 393 -12.76 -26.40 12.06
N ALA A 394 -12.70 -26.36 13.39
CA ALA A 394 -11.47 -26.61 14.14
C ALA A 394 -10.90 -28.01 13.87
N GLY A 395 -11.75 -29.02 13.72
CA GLY A 395 -11.36 -30.37 13.28
C GLY A 395 -10.80 -30.38 11.85
N TRP A 396 -11.48 -29.71 10.93
CA TRP A 396 -11.05 -29.58 9.53
C TRP A 396 -9.68 -28.89 9.40
N THR A 397 -9.49 -27.75 10.06
CA THR A 397 -8.27 -26.95 10.04
C THR A 397 -7.13 -27.61 10.82
N ALA A 398 -7.42 -28.42 11.87
CA ALA A 398 -6.41 -29.19 12.58
C ALA A 398 -5.66 -30.15 11.65
N ARG A 399 -6.40 -30.86 10.78
CA ARG A 399 -5.80 -31.71 9.73
C ARG A 399 -4.87 -30.89 8.83
N GLN A 400 -5.34 -29.74 8.33
CA GLN A 400 -4.55 -28.87 7.46
C GLN A 400 -3.26 -28.40 8.15
N ARG A 401 -3.34 -27.98 9.41
CA ARG A 401 -2.18 -27.54 10.21
C ARG A 401 -1.15 -28.66 10.35
N VAL A 402 -1.56 -29.87 10.72
CA VAL A 402 -0.64 -31.03 10.83
C VAL A 402 0.08 -31.29 9.51
N GLU A 403 -0.64 -31.21 8.38
CA GLU A 403 -0.04 -31.36 7.05
C GLU A 403 0.98 -30.25 6.74
N GLN A 404 0.64 -29.00 7.03
CA GLN A 404 1.53 -27.86 6.77
C GLN A 404 2.78 -27.90 7.66
N VAL A 405 2.71 -28.40 8.90
CA VAL A 405 3.89 -28.62 9.74
C VAL A 405 4.86 -29.62 9.08
N ARG A 406 4.33 -30.73 8.52
CA ARG A 406 5.16 -31.72 7.80
C ARG A 406 5.78 -31.13 6.52
N ARG A 407 5.00 -30.37 5.73
CA ARG A 407 5.48 -29.68 4.52
C ARG A 407 6.55 -28.64 4.86
N PHE A 408 6.32 -27.86 5.92
CA PHE A 408 7.28 -26.90 6.44
C PHE A 408 8.60 -27.59 6.82
N GLY A 409 8.57 -28.74 7.51
CA GLY A 409 9.80 -29.46 7.87
C GLY A 409 10.68 -29.83 6.68
N ARG A 410 10.08 -30.18 5.53
CA ARG A 410 10.81 -30.44 4.28
C ARG A 410 11.35 -29.14 3.67
N ALA A 411 10.50 -28.13 3.52
CA ALA A 411 10.88 -26.83 2.97
C ALA A 411 11.98 -26.15 3.80
N TRP A 412 11.92 -26.27 5.12
CA TRP A 412 12.91 -25.73 6.05
C TRP A 412 14.28 -26.39 5.89
N LYS A 413 14.33 -27.72 5.73
CA LYS A 413 15.58 -28.44 5.41
C LYS A 413 16.18 -27.95 4.09
N SER A 414 15.36 -27.75 3.06
CA SER A 414 15.80 -27.20 1.77
C SER A 414 16.36 -25.78 1.93
N LEU A 415 15.66 -24.88 2.62
CA LEU A 415 16.11 -23.52 2.86
C LEU A 415 17.41 -23.46 3.67
N ARG A 416 17.58 -24.36 4.66
CA ARG A 416 18.79 -24.44 5.49
C ARG A 416 20.02 -24.87 4.68
N LYS A 417 19.86 -25.80 3.73
CA LYS A 417 20.92 -26.26 2.82
C LYS A 417 21.20 -25.30 1.67
N CYS A 418 20.25 -24.42 1.34
CA CYS A 418 20.38 -23.49 0.24
C CYS A 418 21.48 -22.44 0.52
N PRO A 419 22.47 -22.27 -0.38
CA PRO A 419 23.48 -21.23 -0.24
C PRO A 419 22.82 -19.85 -0.30
N THR A 420 23.30 -18.92 0.53
CA THR A 420 22.84 -17.54 0.49
C THR A 420 23.52 -16.82 -0.67
N PHE A 421 22.78 -16.03 -1.46
CA PHE A 421 23.35 -15.29 -2.60
C PHE A 421 24.11 -14.01 -2.21
N TRP A 422 24.04 -13.61 -0.94
CA TRP A 422 24.70 -12.41 -0.41
C TRP A 422 26.03 -12.73 0.30
N GLN A 423 26.75 -13.77 -0.14
CA GLN A 423 28.00 -14.19 0.50
C GLN A 423 29.22 -13.34 0.15
N ARG A 424 30.22 -13.49 1.03
CA ARG A 424 31.45 -12.73 1.23
C ARG A 424 32.29 -12.61 -0.05
N ASP A 425 32.66 -11.39 -0.39
CA ASP A 425 34.07 -11.14 -0.72
C ASP A 425 34.91 -11.35 0.54
#